data_AF-F7RSC2-F1
#
_entry.id   AF-F7RSC2-F1
#
_cell.length_a   1.000
_cell.length_b   1.000
_cell.length_c   1.000
_cell.angle_alpha   90.00
_cell.angle_beta   90.00
_cell.angle_gamma   90.00
#
_symmetry.space_group_name_H-M   'P 1'
#
loop_
_entity.id
_entity.type
_entity.pdbx_description
1 polymer ?
#
loop_
_entity_poly.entity_id
_entity_poly.type
_entity_poly.pdbx_seq_one_letter_code
_entity_poly.pdbx_strand_id
1 'polypeptide(L)' 'MKTPLIMLVLSTSLLISACAEMACSARTDVDPYEPMLDKQRCVAEAEKQLAAHEKAKKAAEDQQLKQAVDRAIQQRQ' A
#
# COMPACT_ATOMS: atom_id res chain seq x y z
N MET A 1 -8.15 -5.88 25.84
CA MET A 1 -7.07 -6.48 25.02
C MET A 1 -7.00 -5.79 23.65
N LYS A 2 -6.64 -4.50 23.59
CA LYS A 2 -6.62 -3.68 22.35
C LYS A 2 -5.20 -3.41 21.79
N THR A 3 -4.17 -3.75 22.56
CA THR A 3 -2.75 -3.65 22.19
C THR A 3 -2.28 -4.53 21.03
N PRO A 4 -2.83 -5.73 20.73
CA PRO A 4 -2.27 -6.56 19.66
C PRO A 4 -2.53 -6.00 18.25
N LEU A 5 -3.66 -5.31 18.06
CA LEU A 5 -4.03 -4.71 16.78
C LEU A 5 -3.14 -3.53 16.40
N ILE A 6 -2.76 -2.69 17.37
CA ILE A 6 -1.88 -1.53 17.11
C ILE A 6 -0.48 -2.00 16.71
N MET A 7 0.07 -3.02 17.39
CA MET A 7 1.37 -3.59 17.04
C MET A 7 1.37 -4.26 15.65
N LEU A 8 0.27 -4.90 15.26
CA LEU A 8 0.13 -5.52 13.93
C LEU A 8 0.03 -4.48 12.80
N VAL A 9 -0.63 -3.35 13.06
CA VAL A 9 -0.73 -2.24 12.10
C VAL A 9 0.62 -1.53 11.96
N LEU A 10 1.37 -1.35 13.05
CA LEU A 10 2.72 -0.77 12.97
C LEU A 10 3.70 -1.67 12.19
N SER A 11 3.68 -2.98 12.42
CA SER A 11 4.59 -3.91 11.75
C SER A 11 4.33 -3.99 10.24
N THR A 12 3.07 -3.98 9.82
CA THR A 12 2.70 -3.95 8.40
C THR A 12 3.08 -2.64 7.72
N SER A 13 2.94 -1.51 8.43
CA SER A 13 3.37 -0.20 7.92
C SER A 13 4.89 -0.12 7.73
N LEU A 14 5.66 -0.68 8.67
CA LEU A 14 7.13 -0.74 8.60
C LEU A 14 7.63 -1.62 7.45
N LEU A 15 6.95 -2.73 7.18
CA LEU A 15 7.32 -3.64 6.09
C LEU A 15 7.12 -3.01 4.71
N ILE A 16 6.08 -2.18 4.55
CA ILE A 16 5.79 -1.53 3.27
C ILE A 16 6.81 -0.40 2.98
N SER A 17 7.20 0.40 3.98
CA SER A 17 8.23 1.43 3.78
C SER A 17 9.60 0.82 3.45
N ALA A 18 9.93 -0.33 4.05
CA ALA A 18 11.17 -1.04 3.77
C ALA A 18 11.26 -1.52 2.30
N CYS A 19 10.14 -1.87 1.67
CA CYS A 19 10.11 -2.26 0.26
C CYS A 19 10.42 -1.07 -0.67
N ALA A 20 9.88 0.11 -0.38
CA ALA A 20 10.16 1.32 -1.16
C ALA A 20 11.64 1.73 -1.05
N GLU A 21 12.21 1.67 0.17
CA GLU A 21 13.63 1.96 0.38
C GLU A 21 14.54 0.97 -0.36
N MET A 22 14.22 -0.33 -0.33
CA MET A 22 15.02 -1.35 -0.99
C MET A 22 14.99 -1.22 -2.52
N ALA A 23 13.81 -0.97 -3.10
CA ALA A 23 13.64 -0.77 -4.53
C ALA A 23 14.37 0.50 -5.01
N CYS A 24 14.21 1.62 -4.29
CA CYS A 24 14.87 2.87 -4.63
C CYS A 24 16.39 2.85 -4.43
N SER A 25 16.90 2.03 -3.50
CA SER A 25 18.35 1.86 -3.31
C SER A 25 19.00 0.98 -4.37
N ALA A 26 18.22 0.13 -5.06
CA ALA A 26 18.70 -0.73 -6.14
C ALA A 26 18.70 -0.04 -7.51
N ARG A 27 18.19 1.20 -7.60
CA ARG A 27 18.19 2.00 -8.82
C ARG A 27 19.61 2.37 -9.21
N THR A 28 19.91 2.25 -10.50
CA THR A 28 21.21 2.62 -11.09
C THR A 28 21.17 4.00 -11.76
N ASP A 29 19.99 4.58 -11.92
CA ASP A 29 19.72 5.87 -12.56
C ASP A 29 19.62 7.02 -11.55
N VAL A 30 20.55 7.05 -10.59
CA VAL A 30 20.58 8.05 -9.51
C VAL A 30 21.13 9.36 -10.06
N ASP A 31 20.50 10.48 -9.70
CA ASP A 31 21.03 11.82 -9.99
C ASP A 31 22.40 12.01 -9.30
N PRO A 32 23.50 12.20 -10.05
CA PRO A 32 24.84 12.32 -9.49
C PRO A 32 25.08 13.63 -8.75
N TYR A 33 24.25 14.66 -8.97
CA TYR A 33 24.38 15.96 -8.31
C TYR A 33 23.59 16.02 -7.00
N GLU A 34 22.45 15.31 -6.91
CA GLU A 34 21.58 15.31 -5.73
C GLU A 34 21.12 13.89 -5.29
N PRO A 35 22.05 12.96 -4.97
CA PRO A 35 21.72 11.55 -4.76
C PRO A 35 20.81 11.29 -3.55
N MET A 36 20.92 12.11 -2.50
CA MET A 36 20.03 11.98 -1.33
C MET A 36 18.60 12.44 -1.65
N LEU A 37 18.46 13.54 -2.40
CA LEU A 37 17.15 14.10 -2.73
C LEU A 37 16.43 13.22 -3.74
N ASP A 38 17.17 12.68 -4.73
CA ASP A 38 16.63 11.73 -5.70
C ASP A 38 16.09 10.46 -5.02
N LYS A 39 16.87 9.89 -4.08
CA LYS A 39 16.42 8.74 -3.30
C LYS A 39 15.15 9.04 -2.50
N GLN A 40 15.08 10.20 -1.84
CA GLN A 40 13.89 10.61 -1.08
C GLN A 40 12.67 10.79 -1.98
N ARG A 41 12.83 11.39 -3.16
CA ARG A 41 11.75 11.52 -4.15
C ARG A 41 11.25 10.16 -4.60
N CYS A 42 12.16 9.24 -4.91
CA CYS A 42 11.80 7.87 -5.30
C CYS A 42 10.95 7.17 -4.23
N VAL A 43 11.38 7.23 -2.96
CA VAL A 43 10.65 6.58 -1.86
C VAL A 43 9.28 7.22 -1.68
N ALA A 44 9.21 8.56 -1.67
CA ALA A 44 7.95 9.28 -1.53
C ALA A 44 6.96 8.99 -2.67
N GLU A 45 7.45 8.88 -3.91
CA GLU A 45 6.62 8.49 -5.05
C GLU A 45 6.12 7.05 -4.95
N ALA A 46 7.00 6.11 -4.58
CA ALA A 46 6.62 4.72 -4.38
C ALA A 46 5.55 4.56 -3.30
N GLU A 47 5.71 5.24 -2.16
CA GLU A 47 4.70 5.24 -1.08
C GLU A 47 3.38 5.85 -1.54
N LYS A 48 3.40 6.95 -2.28
CA LYS A 48 2.20 7.59 -2.84
C LYS A 48 1.45 6.64 -3.79
N GLN A 49 2.17 5.92 -4.64
CA GLN A 49 1.57 4.96 -5.57
C GLN A 49 0.99 3.75 -4.83
N LEU A 50 1.70 3.24 -3.82
CA LEU A 50 1.22 2.14 -2.97
C LEU A 50 -0.07 2.54 -2.24
N ALA A 51 -0.10 3.72 -1.62
CA ALA A 51 -1.29 4.22 -0.93
C ALA A 51 -2.49 4.41 -1.89
N ALA A 52 -2.24 4.93 -3.10
CA ALA A 52 -3.27 5.06 -4.12
C ALA A 52 -3.81 3.70 -4.57
N HIS A 53 -2.93 2.72 -4.75
CA HIS A 53 -3.28 1.35 -5.14
C HIS A 53 -4.08 0.65 -4.03
N GLU A 54 -3.67 0.73 -2.77
CA GLU A 54 -4.42 0.16 -1.64
C GLU A 54 -5.84 0.73 -1.56
N LYS A 55 -5.98 2.06 -1.72
CA LYS A 55 -7.29 2.71 -1.72
C LYS A 55 -8.18 2.20 -2.87
N ALA A 56 -7.61 2.07 -4.07
CA ALA A 56 -8.34 1.54 -5.23
C ALA A 56 -8.73 0.07 -5.04
N LYS A 57 -7.81 -0.76 -4.54
CA LYS A 57 -8.05 -2.18 -4.25
C LYS A 57 -9.17 -2.36 -3.24
N LYS A 58 -9.14 -1.60 -2.15
CA LYS A 58 -10.19 -1.65 -1.11
C LYS A 58 -11.57 -1.28 -1.67
N ALA A 59 -11.65 -0.24 -2.51
CA ALA A 59 -12.90 0.14 -3.16
C ALA A 59 -13.44 -0.96 -4.10
N ALA A 60 -12.55 -1.64 -4.84
CA ALA A 60 -12.91 -2.76 -5.68
C ALA A 60 -13.38 -3.98 -4.86
N GLU A 61 -12.69 -4.31 -3.78
CA GLU A 61 -13.07 -5.39 -2.85
C GLU A 61 -14.43 -5.12 -2.20
N ASP A 62 -14.68 -3.89 -1.74
CA ASP A 62 -15.97 -3.48 -1.17
C ASP A 62 -17.11 -3.60 -2.20
N GLN A 63 -16.85 -3.24 -3.46
CA GLN A 63 -17.82 -3.36 -4.53
C GLN A 63 -18.12 -4.82 -4.87
N GLN A 64 -17.09 -5.67 -4.95
CA GLN A 64 -17.26 -7.11 -5.16
C GLN A 64 -18.04 -7.76 -4.01
N LEU A 65 -17.74 -7.38 -2.77
CA LEU A 65 -18.44 -7.89 -1.59
C LEU A 65 -19.92 -7.51 -1.62
N LYS A 66 -20.25 -6.24 -1.93
CA LYS A 66 -21.65 -5.81 -2.09
C LYS A 66 -22.39 -6.64 -3.14
N GLN A 67 -21.79 -6.81 -4.31
CA GLN A 67 -22.39 -7.62 -5.38
C GLN A 67 -22.59 -9.09 -4.97
N ALA A 68 -21.65 -9.67 -4.22
CA ALA A 68 -21.76 -11.04 -3.73
C ALA A 68 -22.90 -11.16 -2.70
N VAL A 69 -23.03 -10.18 -1.79
CA VAL A 69 -24.12 -10.12 -0.81
C VAL A 69 -25.48 -9.97 -1.50
N ASP A 70 -25.61 -9.05 -2.46
CA ASP A 70 -26.86 -8.83 -3.19
C ASP A 70 -27.30 -10.09 -3.95
N ARG A 71 -26.37 -10.78 -4.61
CA ARG A 71 -26.67 -12.07 -5.26
C ARG A 71 -27.11 -13.14 -4.27
N ALA A 72 -26.47 -13.22 -3.10
CA ALA A 72 -26.84 -14.18 -2.07
C ALA A 72 -28.22 -13.91 -1.47
N ILE A 73 -28.62 -12.63 -1.34
CA ILE A 73 -29.97 -12.24 -0.91
C ILE A 73 -31.00 -12.63 -1.97
N GLN A 74 -30.73 -12.34 -3.25
CA GLN A 74 -31.62 -12.71 -4.36
C GLN A 74 -31.83 -14.22 -4.49
N GLN A 75 -30.80 -15.03 -4.24
CA GLN A 75 -30.90 -16.49 -4.28
C GLN A 75 -31.71 -17.10 -3.12
N ARG A 76 -32.00 -16.33 -2.06
CA ARG A 76 -32.79 -16.77 -0.90
C ARG A 76 -34.25 -16.33 -0.95
N GLN A 77 -34.65 -15.52 -1.94
CA GLN A 77 -36.04 -15.14 -2.22
C GLN A 77 -36.63 -16.06 -3.28
#